data_AF-A0A7X8C8J6-F1
#
_entry.id   AF-A0A7X8C8J6-F1
#
_cell.length_a   1.000
_cell.length_b   1.000
_cell.length_c   1.000
_cell.angle_alpha   90.00
_cell.angle_beta   90.00
_cell.angle_gamma   90.00
#
_symmetry.space_group_name_H-M   'P 1'
#
loop_
_entity.id
_entity.type
_entity.pdbx_description
1 polymer ?
#
loop_
_entity_poly.entity_id
_entity_poly.type
_entity_poly.pdbx_seq_one_letter_code
_entity_poly.pdbx_strand_id
1 'polypeptide(L)'
;MKKFTLFAMAVIISAFCATAQQTVNNPKDANGFYIVKWDCANETFAAANDFEVDETFTFAVDVTGTPWEEWLKETPTAAGATRSLAFNKWTGFGDVNGDSHRLKQIKGNVYGATWNIMQLATTLDVAKATEQGAQTYVYGQLFGFEYTSDNPGAGWWMWPSTVAVGSNVDPGTESGATFITLPYTGTKTSAEFYNDDYGNELFGTNYPIKGYAPACAVSTGVENIISSDLPVSSYEYYNLQGAKLVKEPEEGLFIEKAIRIDGSFSTKKILKTVK
;
A
#
# COMPACT_ATOMS: atom_id res chain seq x y z
N MET A 1 52.06 -27.92 -16.25
CA MET A 1 50.94 -28.22 -15.32
C MET A 1 50.42 -27.01 -14.53
N LYS A 2 51.21 -25.97 -14.25
CA LYS A 2 50.76 -24.80 -13.44
C LYS A 2 49.75 -23.85 -14.11
N LYS A 3 49.50 -23.95 -15.42
CA LYS A 3 48.58 -23.05 -16.16
C LYS A 3 47.16 -23.60 -16.31
N PHE A 4 46.97 -24.92 -16.19
CA PHE A 4 45.64 -25.54 -16.28
C PHE A 4 44.86 -25.45 -14.96
N THR A 5 45.55 -25.41 -13.82
CA THR A 5 44.92 -25.31 -12.49
C THR A 5 44.30 -23.94 -12.22
N LEU A 6 44.89 -22.87 -12.78
CA LEU A 6 44.38 -21.49 -12.62
C LEU A 6 43.08 -21.24 -13.41
N PHE A 7 42.89 -21.91 -14.56
CA PHE A 7 41.66 -21.78 -15.34
C PHE A 7 40.46 -22.52 -14.70
N ALA A 8 40.71 -23.64 -14.02
CA ALA A 8 39.65 -24.36 -13.29
C ALA A 8 39.19 -23.63 -12.01
N MET A 9 40.07 -22.87 -11.35
CA MET A 9 39.70 -22.06 -10.18
C MET A 9 38.92 -20.79 -10.54
N ALA A 10 39.14 -20.20 -11.72
CA ALA A 10 38.39 -19.02 -12.15
C ALA A 10 36.91 -19.33 -12.45
N VAL A 11 36.62 -20.53 -12.99
CA VAL A 11 35.24 -20.97 -13.31
C VAL A 11 34.43 -21.31 -12.04
N ILE A 12 35.09 -21.78 -10.99
CA ILE A 12 34.42 -22.10 -9.71
C ILE A 12 34.09 -20.82 -8.91
N ILE A 13 34.87 -19.74 -9.05
CA ILE A 13 34.59 -18.48 -8.33
C ILE A 13 33.47 -17.67 -9.02
N SER A 14 33.34 -17.75 -10.35
CA SER A 14 32.21 -17.12 -11.06
C SER A 14 30.84 -17.79 -10.81
N ALA A 15 30.81 -18.99 -10.25
CA ALA A 15 29.57 -19.68 -9.90
C ALA A 15 28.98 -19.26 -8.53
N PHE A 16 29.69 -18.43 -7.76
CA PHE A 16 29.26 -18.01 -6.41
C PHE A 16 28.96 -16.51 -6.27
N CYS A 17 28.88 -15.76 -7.38
CA CYS A 17 28.27 -14.44 -7.39
C CYS A 17 26.78 -14.49 -7.79
N ALA A 18 26.06 -15.56 -7.42
CA ALA A 18 24.63 -15.45 -7.25
C ALA A 18 24.41 -14.54 -6.03
N THR A 19 24.12 -13.26 -6.27
CA THR A 19 23.52 -12.43 -5.22
C THR A 19 22.38 -13.23 -4.63
N ALA A 20 22.39 -13.47 -3.32
CA ALA A 20 21.30 -14.20 -2.66
C ALA A 20 19.99 -13.45 -2.96
N GLN A 21 19.21 -13.99 -3.90
CA GLN A 21 17.94 -13.45 -4.33
C GLN A 21 16.90 -13.83 -3.29
N GLN A 22 16.12 -12.84 -2.86
CA GLN A 22 15.03 -13.08 -1.94
C GLN A 22 13.80 -13.50 -2.74
N THR A 23 13.23 -14.65 -2.41
CA THR A 23 11.97 -15.12 -2.98
C THR A 23 10.86 -15.09 -1.94
N VAL A 24 9.63 -14.89 -2.40
CA VAL A 24 8.39 -14.99 -1.62
C VAL A 24 7.50 -16.09 -2.21
N ASN A 25 6.50 -16.53 -1.44
CA ASN A 25 5.61 -17.64 -1.80
C ASN A 25 4.37 -17.20 -2.58
N ASN A 26 4.29 -15.93 -2.98
CA ASN A 26 3.23 -15.43 -3.86
C ASN A 26 3.10 -16.33 -5.12
N PRO A 27 1.86 -16.55 -5.62
CA PRO A 27 1.65 -17.16 -6.93
C PRO A 27 2.37 -16.37 -8.03
N LYS A 28 2.67 -17.01 -9.16
CA LYS A 28 3.29 -16.36 -10.32
C LYS A 28 2.36 -16.42 -11.54
N ASP A 29 2.44 -15.41 -12.39
CA ASP A 29 1.79 -15.41 -13.69
C ASP A 29 2.53 -16.30 -14.70
N ALA A 30 2.00 -16.39 -15.93
CA ALA A 30 2.59 -17.19 -17.00
C ALA A 30 3.98 -16.70 -17.46
N ASN A 31 4.33 -15.45 -17.18
CA ASN A 31 5.63 -14.85 -17.49
C ASN A 31 6.60 -14.93 -16.31
N GLY A 32 6.16 -15.50 -15.18
CA GLY A 32 6.93 -15.67 -13.96
C GLY A 32 6.87 -14.50 -12.99
N PHE A 33 6.13 -13.41 -13.24
CA PHE A 33 5.99 -12.31 -12.28
C PHE A 33 5.13 -12.72 -11.09
N TYR A 34 5.41 -12.18 -9.90
CA TYR A 34 4.56 -12.44 -8.74
C TYR A 34 3.17 -11.79 -8.90
N ILE A 35 2.13 -12.55 -8.54
CA ILE A 35 0.80 -12.01 -8.31
C ILE A 35 0.78 -11.42 -6.90
N VAL A 36 0.61 -10.10 -6.83
CA VAL A 36 0.68 -9.31 -5.60
C VAL A 36 -0.66 -8.73 -5.19
N LYS A 37 -1.66 -8.75 -6.09
CA LYS A 37 -3.02 -8.32 -5.77
C LYS A 37 -3.68 -9.34 -4.83
N TRP A 38 -4.11 -8.86 -3.67
CA TRP A 38 -4.95 -9.62 -2.74
C TRP A 38 -6.43 -9.33 -2.99
N ASP A 39 -7.22 -10.39 -3.08
CA ASP A 39 -8.68 -10.32 -3.11
C ASP A 39 -9.20 -10.34 -1.67
N CYS A 40 -9.57 -9.16 -1.19
CA CYS A 40 -10.10 -8.96 0.15
C CYS A 40 -11.45 -9.64 0.40
N ALA A 41 -12.25 -9.88 -0.64
CA ALA A 41 -13.56 -10.50 -0.48
C ALA A 41 -13.44 -12.03 -0.30
N ASN A 42 -12.48 -12.64 -0.99
CA ASN A 42 -12.25 -14.09 -0.95
C ASN A 42 -11.07 -14.51 -0.06
N GLU A 43 -10.35 -13.55 0.51
CA GLU A 43 -9.17 -13.75 1.36
C GLU A 43 -8.12 -14.68 0.71
N THR A 44 -7.80 -14.39 -0.55
CA THR A 44 -6.80 -15.11 -1.37
C THR A 44 -6.06 -14.13 -2.28
N PHE A 45 -4.93 -14.55 -2.86
CA PHE A 45 -4.38 -13.85 -4.02
C PHE A 45 -5.36 -13.90 -5.18
N ALA A 46 -5.45 -12.78 -5.92
CA ALA A 46 -6.23 -12.72 -7.15
C ALA A 46 -5.66 -13.69 -8.21
N ALA A 47 -6.43 -13.95 -9.27
CA ALA A 47 -5.95 -14.77 -10.38
C ALA A 47 -4.85 -14.09 -11.21
N ALA A 48 -4.80 -12.75 -11.20
CA ALA A 48 -3.82 -11.95 -11.92
C ALA A 48 -3.62 -10.58 -11.26
N ASN A 49 -2.52 -9.89 -11.60
CA ASN A 49 -2.38 -8.45 -11.38
C ASN A 49 -3.14 -7.71 -12.48
N ASP A 50 -4.44 -7.53 -12.27
CA ASP A 50 -5.35 -6.93 -13.23
C ASP A 50 -5.59 -5.43 -12.97
N PHE A 51 -4.57 -4.72 -12.49
CA PHE A 51 -4.66 -3.29 -12.14
C PHE A 51 -3.74 -2.41 -12.98
N GLU A 52 -4.17 -1.17 -13.23
CA GLU A 52 -3.34 -0.13 -13.86
C GLU A 52 -2.51 0.65 -12.82
N VAL A 53 -1.55 1.45 -13.28
CA VAL A 53 -0.59 2.16 -12.40
C VAL A 53 -1.24 3.20 -11.47
N ASP A 54 -2.40 3.73 -11.87
CA ASP A 54 -3.21 4.71 -11.14
C ASP A 54 -4.49 4.09 -10.53
N GLU A 55 -4.57 2.76 -10.46
CA GLU A 55 -5.62 2.04 -9.76
C GLU A 55 -5.21 1.76 -8.30
N THR A 56 -6.19 1.82 -7.40
CA THR A 56 -6.03 1.38 -6.01
C THR A 56 -6.19 -0.13 -5.92
N PHE A 57 -5.23 -0.81 -5.28
CA PHE A 57 -5.29 -2.26 -5.06
C PHE A 57 -4.68 -2.63 -3.70
N THR A 58 -5.04 -3.81 -3.16
CA THR A 58 -4.36 -4.35 -1.98
C THR A 58 -3.13 -5.15 -2.42
N PHE A 59 -1.95 -4.64 -2.10
CA PHE A 59 -0.69 -5.33 -2.26
C PHE A 59 -0.48 -6.31 -1.09
N ALA A 60 -0.04 -7.53 -1.40
CA ALA A 60 0.28 -8.53 -0.38
C ALA A 60 1.51 -9.38 -0.75
N VAL A 61 2.17 -9.87 0.29
CA VAL A 61 3.31 -10.78 0.23
C VAL A 61 3.03 -11.97 1.12
N ASP A 62 3.18 -13.18 0.57
CA ASP A 62 3.15 -14.43 1.32
C ASP A 62 4.57 -14.87 1.63
N VAL A 63 4.87 -14.97 2.91
CA VAL A 63 6.19 -15.39 3.39
C VAL A 63 6.26 -16.85 3.83
N THR A 64 5.21 -17.65 3.59
CA THR A 64 5.17 -19.07 3.93
C THR A 64 6.38 -19.83 3.35
N GLY A 65 7.05 -20.62 4.18
CA GLY A 65 8.21 -21.41 3.77
C GLY A 65 9.46 -20.60 3.46
N THR A 66 9.46 -19.29 3.71
CA THR A 66 10.64 -18.42 3.58
C THR A 66 11.28 -18.17 4.95
N PRO A 67 12.55 -17.71 5.02
CA PRO A 67 13.18 -17.35 6.29
C PRO A 67 12.44 -16.29 7.10
N TRP A 68 11.58 -15.49 6.45
CA TRP A 68 10.77 -14.47 7.11
C TRP A 68 9.71 -15.06 8.02
N GLU A 69 9.17 -16.24 7.69
CA GLU A 69 8.09 -16.86 8.46
C GLU A 69 8.52 -17.09 9.92
N GLU A 70 9.71 -17.64 10.13
CA GLU A 70 10.23 -17.87 11.48
C GLU A 70 10.74 -16.57 12.12
N TRP A 71 11.42 -15.71 11.34
CA TRP A 71 11.90 -14.42 11.85
C TRP A 71 10.77 -13.54 12.41
N LEU A 72 9.58 -13.56 11.81
CA LEU A 72 8.42 -12.80 12.29
C LEU A 72 7.85 -13.33 13.61
N LYS A 73 8.11 -14.60 13.97
CA LYS A 73 7.64 -15.26 15.20
C LYS A 73 8.63 -15.12 16.36
N GLU A 74 9.88 -14.79 16.07
CA GLU A 74 10.92 -14.61 17.09
C GLU A 74 10.61 -13.42 18.02
N THR A 75 11.20 -13.45 19.22
CA THR A 75 11.12 -12.34 20.16
C THR A 75 11.76 -11.07 19.57
N PRO A 76 11.01 -9.95 19.52
CA PRO A 76 11.54 -8.68 19.04
C PRO A 76 12.72 -8.18 19.87
N THR A 77 13.64 -7.45 19.22
CA THR A 77 14.83 -6.89 19.87
C THR A 77 14.47 -5.70 20.75
N ALA A 78 13.51 -4.88 20.33
CA ALA A 78 12.96 -3.80 21.13
C ALA A 78 11.90 -4.34 22.11
N ALA A 79 12.03 -3.96 23.38
CA ALA A 79 11.10 -4.39 24.42
C ALA A 79 9.67 -3.92 24.11
N GLY A 80 8.72 -4.86 24.15
CA GLY A 80 7.30 -4.58 23.86
C GLY A 80 6.99 -4.30 22.38
N ALA A 81 7.95 -4.49 21.47
CA ALA A 81 7.70 -4.35 20.05
C ALA A 81 7.01 -5.58 19.44
N THR A 82 6.49 -5.41 18.24
CA THR A 82 5.99 -6.45 17.33
C THR A 82 6.80 -6.40 16.04
N ARG A 83 7.12 -7.57 15.45
CA ARG A 83 7.77 -7.63 14.13
C ARG A 83 6.76 -7.59 13.00
N SER A 84 7.12 -6.92 11.91
CA SER A 84 6.38 -6.98 10.67
C SER A 84 7.28 -6.67 9.47
N LEU A 85 6.70 -6.50 8.28
CA LEU A 85 7.41 -6.36 7.02
C LEU A 85 7.20 -4.97 6.41
N ALA A 86 8.20 -4.46 5.71
CA ALA A 86 8.09 -3.28 4.90
C ALA A 86 8.67 -3.56 3.51
N PHE A 87 8.20 -2.81 2.52
CA PHE A 87 8.57 -2.96 1.13
C PHE A 87 9.09 -1.64 0.57
N ASN A 88 10.38 -1.61 0.28
CA ASN A 88 11.02 -0.56 -0.50
C ASN A 88 10.78 -0.86 -1.99
N LYS A 89 10.42 0.15 -2.79
CA LYS A 89 10.03 -0.09 -4.19
C LYS A 89 10.40 1.06 -5.13
N TRP A 90 10.74 0.67 -6.35
CA TRP A 90 10.96 1.55 -7.47
C TRP A 90 10.38 0.92 -8.73
N THR A 91 10.36 1.68 -9.82
CA THR A 91 9.78 1.25 -11.08
C THR A 91 10.75 1.45 -12.24
N GLY A 92 10.39 0.89 -13.39
CA GLY A 92 11.06 1.20 -14.66
C GLY A 92 10.98 2.69 -15.08
N PHE A 93 10.18 3.51 -14.39
CA PHE A 93 9.94 4.91 -14.70
C PHE A 93 10.35 5.87 -13.57
N GLY A 94 11.00 5.40 -12.50
CA GLY A 94 11.41 6.21 -11.35
C GLY A 94 11.02 5.57 -10.01
N ASP A 95 11.26 6.29 -8.91
CA ASP A 95 11.04 5.76 -7.57
C ASP A 95 9.59 5.91 -7.11
N VAL A 96 9.12 4.89 -6.38
CA VAL A 96 7.81 4.87 -5.74
C VAL A 96 8.02 4.87 -4.22
N ASN A 97 8.48 6.05 -3.76
CA ASN A 97 8.76 6.46 -2.38
C ASN A 97 10.14 6.10 -1.80
N GLY A 98 10.73 7.07 -1.07
CA GLY A 98 11.93 6.97 -0.23
C GLY A 98 11.72 6.60 1.24
N ASP A 99 10.47 6.43 1.72
CA ASP A 99 10.16 6.09 3.13
C ASP A 99 9.87 4.60 3.41
N SER A 100 9.87 3.74 2.39
CA SER A 100 9.52 2.30 2.46
C SER A 100 8.19 1.98 3.17
N HIS A 101 7.28 1.33 2.45
CA HIS A 101 5.91 1.17 2.96
C HIS A 101 5.78 -0.07 3.84
N ARG A 102 5.28 0.12 5.06
CA ARG A 102 5.03 -0.96 6.01
C ARG A 102 3.84 -1.82 5.57
N LEU A 103 3.86 -3.07 5.95
CA LEU A 103 2.83 -4.07 5.68
C LEU A 103 2.37 -4.58 7.03
N LYS A 104 1.08 -4.87 7.18
CA LYS A 104 0.55 -5.56 8.35
C LYS A 104 0.10 -6.96 7.97
N GLN A 105 0.08 -7.86 8.95
CA GLN A 105 -0.47 -9.19 8.74
C GLN A 105 -1.95 -9.08 8.36
N ILE A 106 -2.31 -9.69 7.23
CA ILE A 106 -3.69 -9.78 6.73
C ILE A 106 -4.29 -11.11 7.19
N LYS A 107 -3.61 -12.22 6.88
CA LYS A 107 -4.08 -13.58 7.14
C LYS A 107 -2.91 -14.56 7.13
N GLY A 108 -2.77 -15.37 8.19
CA GLY A 108 -1.69 -16.36 8.27
C GLY A 108 -0.32 -15.71 8.05
N ASN A 109 0.47 -16.22 7.11
CA ASN A 109 1.77 -15.67 6.75
C ASN A 109 1.71 -14.60 5.63
N VAL A 110 0.53 -14.01 5.38
CA VAL A 110 0.34 -12.97 4.36
C VAL A 110 0.32 -11.60 5.01
N TYR A 111 1.15 -10.69 4.48
CA TYR A 111 1.29 -9.31 4.94
C TYR A 111 1.05 -8.35 3.79
N GLY A 112 0.37 -7.23 4.05
CA GLY A 112 0.08 -6.28 2.98
C GLY A 112 -0.43 -4.92 3.43
N ALA A 113 -0.77 -4.11 2.43
CA ALA A 113 -1.33 -2.76 2.55
C ALA A 113 -2.06 -2.40 1.25
N THR A 114 -2.95 -1.40 1.31
CA THR A 114 -3.62 -0.85 0.12
C THR A 114 -2.78 0.25 -0.48
N TRP A 115 -2.49 0.15 -1.77
CA TRP A 115 -1.60 1.03 -2.52
C TRP A 115 -2.28 1.61 -3.76
N ASN A 116 -1.82 2.79 -4.16
CA ASN A 116 -1.91 3.29 -5.53
C ASN A 116 -0.51 3.75 -5.97
N ILE A 117 0.06 3.09 -6.98
CA ILE A 117 1.49 3.25 -7.33
C ILE A 117 1.80 4.69 -7.74
N MET A 118 0.95 5.30 -8.56
CA MET A 118 1.13 6.68 -9.01
C MET A 118 0.99 7.67 -7.84
N GLN A 119 0.06 7.45 -6.93
CA GLN A 119 -0.13 8.33 -5.76
C GLN A 119 1.01 8.20 -4.73
N LEU A 120 1.63 7.03 -4.64
CA LEU A 120 2.80 6.76 -3.81
C LEU A 120 4.11 7.30 -4.41
N ALA A 121 4.09 7.72 -5.66
CA ALA A 121 5.30 8.08 -6.38
C ALA A 121 5.98 9.34 -5.85
N THR A 122 7.31 9.31 -5.79
CA THR A 122 8.14 10.48 -5.48
C THR A 122 8.82 11.04 -6.73
N THR A 123 9.32 10.17 -7.60
CA THR A 123 10.07 10.57 -8.81
C THR A 123 9.61 9.83 -10.08
N LEU A 124 8.45 9.16 -10.04
CA LEU A 124 7.87 8.47 -11.19
C LEU A 124 7.61 9.44 -12.35
N ASP A 125 8.07 9.07 -13.55
CA ASP A 125 7.67 9.70 -14.80
C ASP A 125 6.24 9.30 -15.16
N VAL A 126 5.26 10.04 -14.61
CA VAL A 126 3.83 9.78 -14.80
C VAL A 126 3.46 9.73 -16.28
N ALA A 127 4.01 10.63 -17.11
CA ALA A 127 3.68 10.70 -18.52
C ALA A 127 4.03 9.40 -19.27
N LYS A 128 5.17 8.77 -18.94
CA LYS A 128 5.54 7.46 -19.48
C LYS A 128 4.73 6.32 -18.87
N ALA A 129 4.47 6.38 -17.56
CA ALA A 129 3.69 5.35 -16.87
C ALA A 129 2.23 5.29 -17.36
N THR A 130 1.70 6.41 -17.87
CA THR A 130 0.34 6.54 -18.42
C THR A 130 0.31 6.64 -19.95
N GLU A 131 1.39 6.28 -20.65
CA GLU A 131 1.35 6.17 -22.11
C GLU A 131 0.51 4.94 -22.50
N GLN A 132 -0.31 5.04 -23.55
CA GLN A 132 -1.19 3.93 -23.96
C GLN A 132 -0.40 2.65 -24.22
N GLY A 133 -0.78 1.57 -23.55
CA GLY A 133 -0.10 0.28 -23.60
C GLY A 133 1.15 0.17 -22.70
N ALA A 134 1.55 1.22 -21.99
CA ALA A 134 2.68 1.17 -21.07
C ALA A 134 2.41 0.20 -19.92
N GLN A 135 3.41 -0.62 -19.60
CA GLN A 135 3.39 -1.47 -18.41
C GLN A 135 4.44 -0.97 -17.43
N THR A 136 4.05 -0.85 -16.16
CA THR A 136 4.97 -0.44 -15.10
C THR A 136 5.52 -1.68 -14.42
N TYR A 137 6.81 -1.94 -14.63
CA TYR A 137 7.57 -2.92 -13.87
C TYR A 137 7.87 -2.36 -12.49
N VAL A 138 7.57 -3.12 -11.44
CA VAL A 138 7.88 -2.77 -10.05
C VAL A 138 8.94 -3.71 -9.52
N TYR A 139 9.97 -3.11 -8.96
CA TYR A 139 11.07 -3.76 -8.30
C TYR A 139 11.00 -3.43 -6.82
N GLY A 140 11.53 -4.30 -5.96
CA GLY A 140 11.58 -3.93 -4.55
C GLY A 140 12.42 -4.83 -3.67
N GLN A 141 12.59 -4.36 -2.45
CA GLN A 141 13.23 -5.06 -1.35
C GLN A 141 12.20 -5.22 -0.24
N LEU A 142 12.03 -6.45 0.23
CA LEU A 142 11.21 -6.72 1.40
C LEU A 142 12.15 -6.88 2.59
N PHE A 143 11.87 -6.12 3.64
CA PHE A 143 12.67 -6.13 4.84
C PHE A 143 11.78 -6.13 6.08
N GLY A 144 12.34 -6.57 7.18
CA GLY A 144 11.69 -6.63 8.47
C GLY A 144 11.83 -5.32 9.22
N PHE A 145 10.87 -5.04 10.09
CA PHE A 145 10.94 -3.96 11.05
C PHE A 145 10.23 -4.34 12.34
N GLU A 146 10.48 -3.55 13.39
CA GLU A 146 9.84 -3.67 14.68
C GLU A 146 9.09 -2.38 15.01
N TYR A 147 7.90 -2.50 15.60
CA TYR A 147 7.09 -1.35 16.01
C TYR A 147 6.46 -1.56 17.39
N THR A 148 6.30 -0.48 18.13
CA THR A 148 5.51 -0.41 19.37
C THR A 148 4.27 0.46 19.12
N SER A 149 3.43 0.65 20.15
CA SER A 149 2.29 1.59 20.07
C SER A 149 2.73 3.03 19.76
N ASP A 150 3.94 3.41 20.19
CA ASP A 150 4.40 4.79 20.20
C ASP A 150 5.58 5.03 19.26
N ASN A 151 6.15 3.96 18.69
CA ASN A 151 7.28 4.03 17.74
C ASN A 151 7.07 3.05 16.57
N PRO A 152 6.68 3.55 15.37
CA PRO A 152 6.44 2.73 14.19
C PRO A 152 7.71 2.23 13.48
N GLY A 153 8.89 2.43 14.10
CA GLY A 153 10.19 1.97 13.62
C GLY A 153 11.16 1.72 14.77
N ALA A 154 10.70 1.07 15.83
CA ALA A 154 11.52 0.67 16.99
C ALA A 154 12.74 -0.19 16.59
N GLY A 155 12.61 -0.92 15.48
CA GLY A 155 13.71 -1.49 14.71
C GLY A 155 13.41 -1.31 13.22
N TRP A 156 14.42 -1.06 12.39
CA TRP A 156 14.24 -0.72 10.98
C TRP A 156 15.34 -1.34 10.13
N TRP A 157 15.03 -1.64 8.86
CA TRP A 157 15.96 -2.31 7.94
C TRP A 157 16.56 -3.60 8.53
N MET A 158 15.70 -4.53 8.91
CA MET A 158 16.09 -5.80 9.53
C MET A 158 15.92 -6.96 8.54
N TRP A 159 16.77 -7.98 8.62
CA TRP A 159 16.66 -9.19 7.80
C TRP A 159 16.90 -10.44 8.65
N PRO A 160 16.25 -11.58 8.31
CA PRO A 160 16.66 -12.88 8.79
C PRO A 160 18.14 -13.09 8.49
N SER A 161 18.85 -13.78 9.38
CA SER A 161 20.30 -14.00 9.26
C SER A 161 20.71 -14.73 7.97
N THR A 162 19.79 -15.45 7.35
CA THR A 162 19.97 -16.19 6.10
C THR A 162 19.64 -15.38 4.84
N VAL A 163 19.09 -14.17 4.99
CA VAL A 163 18.78 -13.26 3.88
C VAL A 163 19.82 -12.14 3.86
N ALA A 164 20.45 -11.93 2.71
CA ALA A 164 21.45 -10.88 2.57
C ALA A 164 20.80 -9.49 2.69
N VAL A 165 21.43 -8.59 3.44
CA VAL A 165 20.96 -7.22 3.60
C VAL A 165 20.82 -6.53 2.23
N GLY A 166 19.67 -5.89 2.00
CA GLY A 166 19.39 -5.21 0.74
C GLY A 166 19.10 -6.15 -0.44
N SER A 167 18.85 -7.44 -0.20
CA SER A 167 18.42 -8.35 -1.26
C SER A 167 17.10 -7.89 -1.88
N ASN A 168 17.06 -7.85 -3.21
CA ASN A 168 15.84 -7.59 -3.95
C ASN A 168 14.94 -8.83 -3.93
N VAL A 169 13.63 -8.57 -3.92
CA VAL A 169 12.62 -9.60 -4.16
C VAL A 169 12.56 -9.87 -5.65
N ASP A 170 13.03 -11.05 -6.04
CA ASP A 170 13.18 -11.44 -7.44
C ASP A 170 12.40 -12.73 -7.71
N PRO A 171 11.43 -12.73 -8.62
CA PRO A 171 10.71 -13.94 -9.01
C PRO A 171 11.53 -14.88 -9.92
N GLY A 172 12.75 -14.52 -10.31
CA GLY A 172 13.59 -15.26 -11.25
C GLY A 172 13.27 -14.97 -12.71
N THR A 173 12.77 -13.77 -13.01
CA THR A 173 12.49 -13.33 -14.39
C THR A 173 13.71 -12.61 -14.98
N GLU A 174 13.81 -12.54 -16.32
CA GLU A 174 14.93 -11.83 -16.97
C GLU A 174 15.00 -10.34 -16.63
N SER A 175 13.85 -9.71 -16.36
CA SER A 175 13.83 -8.29 -15.96
C SER A 175 14.23 -8.08 -14.50
N GLY A 176 14.19 -9.12 -13.65
CA GLY A 176 14.38 -9.02 -12.21
C GLY A 176 13.29 -8.22 -11.48
N ALA A 177 12.20 -7.86 -12.16
CA ALA A 177 11.10 -7.11 -11.56
C ALA A 177 10.23 -8.04 -10.72
N THR A 178 9.81 -7.57 -9.55
CA THR A 178 8.96 -8.31 -8.62
C THR A 178 7.59 -8.59 -9.24
N PHE A 179 6.95 -7.55 -9.79
CA PHE A 179 5.65 -7.66 -10.45
C PHE A 179 5.49 -6.58 -11.53
N ILE A 180 4.40 -6.68 -12.29
CA ILE A 180 4.07 -5.79 -13.40
C ILE A 180 2.58 -5.41 -13.35
N THR A 181 2.26 -4.18 -13.77
CA THR A 181 0.87 -3.73 -13.96
C THR A 181 0.28 -4.26 -15.28
N LEU A 182 -1.03 -4.12 -15.44
CA LEU A 182 -1.64 -4.18 -16.77
C LEU A 182 -1.07 -3.08 -17.68
N PRO A 183 -1.13 -3.29 -19.02
CA PRO A 183 -0.94 -2.22 -19.99
C PRO A 183 -1.94 -1.09 -19.71
N TYR A 184 -1.43 0.14 -19.66
CA TYR A 184 -2.24 1.31 -19.37
C TYR A 184 -3.26 1.56 -20.47
N THR A 185 -4.52 1.73 -20.08
CA THR A 185 -5.61 2.12 -20.99
C THR A 185 -6.31 3.39 -20.54
N GLY A 186 -6.13 3.79 -19.27
CA GLY A 186 -6.84 4.88 -18.62
C GLY A 186 -8.27 4.53 -18.22
N THR A 187 -8.64 3.24 -18.27
CA THR A 187 -10.01 2.79 -17.92
C THR A 187 -10.13 2.30 -16.49
N LYS A 188 -9.00 2.10 -15.79
CA LYS A 188 -8.96 1.61 -14.41
C LYS A 188 -8.25 2.61 -13.50
N THR A 189 -8.89 3.75 -13.25
CA THR A 189 -8.36 4.78 -12.36
C THR A 189 -9.08 4.74 -11.01
N SER A 190 -8.41 5.13 -9.94
CA SER A 190 -9.05 5.29 -8.62
C SER A 190 -8.92 6.70 -8.06
N ALA A 191 -9.86 7.06 -7.18
CA ALA A 191 -9.80 8.33 -6.46
C ALA A 191 -8.55 8.42 -5.59
N GLU A 192 -8.18 9.65 -5.27
CA GLU A 192 -7.14 9.94 -4.29
C GLU A 192 -7.55 9.49 -2.89
N PHE A 193 -6.61 8.98 -2.12
CA PHE A 193 -6.81 8.64 -0.71
C PHE A 193 -5.54 8.83 0.11
N TYR A 194 -5.71 8.97 1.42
CA TYR A 194 -4.66 9.08 2.42
C TYR A 194 -4.90 8.06 3.55
N ASN A 195 -3.84 7.64 4.23
CA ASN A 195 -3.94 6.68 5.35
C ASN A 195 -4.92 7.13 6.46
N ASP A 196 -5.01 8.44 6.71
CA ASP A 196 -5.89 9.05 7.72
C ASP A 196 -7.36 9.17 7.29
N ASP A 197 -7.70 8.81 6.04
CA ASP A 197 -9.10 8.66 5.60
C ASP A 197 -9.79 7.43 6.22
N TYR A 198 -9.02 6.55 6.87
CA TYR A 198 -9.47 5.25 7.37
C TYR A 198 -9.32 5.15 8.89
N GLY A 199 -10.41 4.79 9.59
CA GLY A 199 -10.42 4.69 11.05
C GLY A 199 -9.51 3.64 11.68
N ASN A 200 -8.89 2.77 10.88
CA ASN A 200 -7.93 1.74 11.29
C ASN A 200 -6.53 2.07 10.78
N GLU A 201 -6.03 3.27 11.03
CA GLU A 201 -4.71 3.73 10.57
C GLU A 201 -3.62 2.66 10.78
N LEU A 202 -2.75 2.50 9.78
CA LEU A 202 -1.75 1.44 9.84
C LEU A 202 -0.79 1.65 11.02
N PHE A 203 -0.39 2.89 11.32
CA PHE A 203 0.57 3.18 12.38
C PHE A 203 0.35 4.54 13.06
N GLY A 204 -0.91 4.98 13.15
CA GLY A 204 -1.33 6.21 13.84
C GLY A 204 -1.40 7.47 12.96
N THR A 205 -1.90 8.55 13.56
CA THR A 205 -2.30 9.82 12.90
C THR A 205 -1.13 10.62 12.32
N ASN A 206 0.11 10.25 12.65
CA ASN A 206 1.32 10.96 12.21
C ASN A 206 1.85 10.50 10.85
N TYR A 207 1.07 9.74 10.08
CA TYR A 207 1.49 9.11 8.82
C TYR A 207 0.45 9.31 7.69
N PRO A 208 0.07 10.55 7.32
CA PRO A 208 -0.89 10.82 6.24
C PRO A 208 -0.23 10.63 4.86
N ILE A 209 0.13 9.39 4.53
CA ILE A 209 0.74 9.05 3.26
C ILE A 209 -0.35 8.89 2.21
N LYS A 210 -0.24 9.68 1.14
CA LYS A 210 -1.08 9.61 -0.05
C LYS A 210 -0.90 8.26 -0.77
N GLY A 211 -2.00 7.65 -1.20
CA GLY A 211 -1.98 6.38 -1.92
C GLY A 211 -1.59 5.17 -1.07
N TYR A 212 -1.62 5.30 0.26
CA TYR A 212 -1.24 4.26 1.21
C TYR A 212 -2.26 4.13 2.33
N ALA A 213 -2.75 2.92 2.56
CA ALA A 213 -3.75 2.65 3.58
C ALA A 213 -3.62 1.20 4.10
N PRO A 214 -4.34 0.85 5.17
CA PRO A 214 -4.52 -0.54 5.59
C PRO A 214 -4.94 -1.48 4.47
N ALA A 215 -4.45 -2.71 4.52
CA ALA A 215 -4.90 -3.75 3.60
C ALA A 215 -6.42 -3.89 3.71
N CYS A 216 -7.10 -4.03 2.57
CA CYS A 216 -8.55 -4.16 2.51
C CYS A 216 -9.30 -2.98 3.14
N ALA A 217 -8.69 -1.81 3.22
CA ALA A 217 -9.33 -0.62 3.76
C ALA A 217 -10.44 -0.16 2.83
N VAL A 218 -11.65 -0.05 3.38
CA VAL A 218 -12.81 0.57 2.72
C VAL A 218 -12.89 1.99 3.26
N SER A 219 -12.94 2.99 2.36
CA SER A 219 -13.00 4.39 2.80
C SER A 219 -14.21 4.57 3.70
N THR A 220 -13.95 5.01 4.94
CA THR A 220 -15.01 5.37 5.88
C THR A 220 -15.54 6.78 5.62
N GLY A 221 -14.93 7.51 4.70
CA GLY A 221 -15.37 8.82 4.25
C GLY A 221 -16.68 8.73 3.48
N VAL A 222 -17.63 9.59 3.82
CA VAL A 222 -18.74 9.89 2.92
C VAL A 222 -18.13 10.65 1.74
N GLU A 223 -17.83 9.94 0.65
CA GLU A 223 -17.58 10.56 -0.64
C GLU A 223 -18.81 11.40 -1.00
N ASN A 224 -18.60 12.69 -1.27
CA ASN A 224 -19.60 13.76 -1.47
C ASN A 224 -19.90 14.65 -0.25
N ILE A 225 -18.91 15.42 0.21
CA ILE A 225 -19.22 16.83 0.44
C ILE A 225 -19.04 17.51 -0.91
N ILE A 226 -20.12 17.76 -1.64
CA ILE A 226 -20.08 18.66 -2.79
C ILE A 226 -19.69 20.03 -2.23
N SER A 227 -18.40 20.34 -2.19
CA SER A 227 -17.91 21.67 -1.90
C SER A 227 -17.99 22.47 -3.20
N SER A 228 -19.06 23.25 -3.33
CA SER A 228 -19.12 24.33 -4.30
C SER A 228 -18.62 25.59 -3.61
N ASP A 229 -17.75 26.34 -4.30
CA ASP A 229 -17.19 27.63 -3.83
C ASP A 229 -18.23 28.76 -3.77
N LEU A 230 -19.48 28.47 -4.13
CA LEU A 230 -20.56 29.45 -4.07
C LEU A 230 -20.95 29.74 -2.61
N PRO A 231 -21.10 31.02 -2.24
CA PRO A 231 -21.52 31.40 -0.89
C PRO A 231 -22.83 30.74 -0.45
N VAL A 232 -22.87 30.32 0.81
CA VAL A 232 -24.10 29.82 1.45
C VAL A 232 -25.01 31.01 1.74
N SER A 233 -26.25 30.97 1.23
CA SER A 233 -27.29 31.98 1.47
C SER A 233 -28.08 31.70 2.74
N SER A 234 -28.25 30.43 3.11
CA SER A 234 -29.05 30.02 4.27
C SER A 234 -28.77 28.59 4.72
N TYR A 235 -29.18 28.27 5.95
CA TYR A 235 -29.14 26.92 6.52
C TYR A 235 -30.53 26.46 6.91
N GLU A 236 -30.84 25.20 6.64
CA GLU A 236 -32.01 24.49 7.14
C GLU A 236 -31.55 23.30 7.99
N TYR A 237 -32.29 22.97 9.04
CA TYR A 237 -31.98 21.86 9.93
C TYR A 237 -33.11 20.85 9.90
N TYR A 238 -32.79 19.56 9.97
CA TYR A 238 -33.76 18.48 9.94
C TYR A 238 -33.41 17.42 10.97
N ASN A 239 -34.42 16.74 11.52
CA ASN A 239 -34.19 15.51 12.27
C ASN A 239 -33.85 14.35 11.32
N LEU A 240 -33.51 13.20 11.89
CA LEU A 240 -33.13 12.01 11.13
C LEU A 240 -34.29 11.38 10.33
N GLN A 241 -35.54 11.74 10.66
CA GLN A 241 -36.72 11.35 9.89
C GLN A 241 -37.06 12.34 8.75
N GLY A 242 -36.25 13.40 8.54
CA GLY A 242 -36.45 14.40 7.49
C GLY A 242 -37.47 15.49 7.83
N ALA A 243 -37.89 15.62 9.09
CA ALA A 243 -38.74 16.74 9.52
C ALA A 243 -37.89 17.99 9.76
N LYS A 244 -38.30 19.13 9.17
CA LYS A 244 -37.61 20.41 9.32
C LYS A 244 -37.71 20.92 10.76
N LEU A 245 -36.59 21.34 11.31
CA LEU A 245 -36.45 21.93 12.64
C LEU A 245 -36.49 23.45 12.54
N VAL A 246 -36.98 24.10 13.60
CA VAL A 246 -37.17 25.56 13.66
C VAL A 246 -35.83 26.30 13.81
N LYS A 247 -34.87 25.69 14.50
CA LYS A 247 -33.52 26.20 14.71
C LYS A 247 -32.52 25.05 14.75
N GLU A 248 -31.24 25.38 14.69
CA GLU A 248 -30.15 24.44 14.92
C GLU A 248 -30.27 23.81 16.32
N PRO A 249 -30.21 22.48 16.44
CA PRO A 249 -30.13 21.82 17.75
C PRO A 249 -28.87 22.22 18.53
N GLU A 250 -29.02 22.32 19.85
CA GLU A 250 -27.92 22.59 20.78
C GLU A 250 -27.10 21.31 21.06
N GLU A 251 -27.75 20.15 21.00
CA GLU A 251 -27.17 18.82 21.20
C GLU A 251 -27.86 17.77 20.30
N GLY A 252 -27.23 16.60 20.15
CA GLY A 252 -27.78 15.46 19.45
C GLY A 252 -27.39 15.38 17.97
N LEU A 253 -27.96 14.38 17.29
CA LEU A 253 -27.69 14.07 15.88
C LEU A 253 -28.79 14.66 14.98
N PHE A 254 -28.41 15.53 14.04
CA PHE A 254 -29.32 16.17 13.09
C PHE A 254 -28.69 16.33 11.70
N ILE A 255 -29.50 16.75 10.73
CA ILE A 255 -29.05 17.03 9.35
C ILE A 255 -29.04 18.56 9.17
N GLU A 256 -27.92 19.11 8.72
CA GLU A 256 -27.82 20.49 8.24
C GLU A 256 -27.87 20.47 6.71
N LYS A 257 -28.68 21.35 6.13
CA LYS A 257 -28.74 21.61 4.70
C LYS A 257 -28.31 23.05 4.45
N ALA A 258 -27.14 23.23 3.84
CA ALA A 258 -26.63 24.52 3.42
C ALA A 258 -27.14 24.83 2.00
N ILE A 259 -27.90 25.91 1.85
CA ILE A 259 -28.43 26.37 0.56
C ILE A 259 -27.56 27.52 0.07
N ARG A 260 -27.17 27.49 -1.20
CA ARG A 260 -26.28 28.47 -1.82
C ARG A 260 -27.07 29.58 -2.52
N ILE A 261 -26.38 30.62 -2.94
CA ILE A 261 -26.97 31.77 -3.64
C ILE A 261 -27.66 31.41 -4.96
N ASP A 262 -27.25 30.33 -5.63
CA ASP A 262 -27.83 29.84 -6.88
C ASP A 262 -29.00 28.85 -6.66
N GLY A 263 -29.37 28.59 -5.40
CA GLY A 263 -30.41 27.64 -5.03
C GLY A 263 -29.94 26.18 -4.96
N SER A 264 -28.68 25.87 -5.32
CA SER A 264 -28.10 24.56 -5.05
C SER A 264 -27.93 24.35 -3.54
N PHE A 265 -27.80 23.11 -3.10
CA PHE A 265 -27.61 22.82 -1.68
C PHE A 265 -26.68 21.64 -1.43
N SER A 266 -26.15 21.55 -0.21
CA SER A 266 -25.44 20.38 0.33
C SER A 266 -26.05 19.98 1.66
N THR A 267 -26.03 18.69 1.99
CA THR A 267 -26.48 18.17 3.28
C THR A 267 -25.35 17.48 4.02
N LYS A 268 -25.29 17.64 5.34
CA LYS A 268 -24.37 16.90 6.22
C LYS A 268 -25.07 16.47 7.50
N LYS A 269 -24.66 15.34 8.07
CA LYS A 269 -25.09 14.91 9.41
C LYS A 269 -24.17 15.54 10.44
N ILE A 270 -24.73 16.15 11.48
CA ILE A 270 -24.02 16.81 12.57
C ILE A 270 -24.36 16.11 13.88
N LEU A 271 -23.34 15.68 14.61
CA LEU A 271 -23.46 15.24 16.01
C LEU A 271 -22.89 16.34 16.91
N LYS A 272 -23.75 16.97 17.71
CA LYS A 272 -23.33 17.88 18.79
C LYS A 272 -23.37 17.14 20.13
N THR A 273 -22.23 17.07 20.80
CA THR A 273 -22.12 16.50 22.14
C THR A 273 -22.21 17.59 23.20
N VAL A 274 -22.80 17.25 24.34
CA VAL A 274 -22.79 18.11 25.54
C VAL A 274 -21.34 18.29 25.99
N LYS A 275 -20.95 19.53 26.31
CA LYS A 275 -19.66 19.82 26.93
C LYS A 275 -19.66 19.44 28.40
#